data_AF-A0A4V6N3Z1-F1
#
_entry.id   AF-A0A4V6N3Z1-F1
#
_cell.length_a   1.000
_cell.length_b   1.000
_cell.length_c   1.000
_cell.angle_alpha   90.00
_cell.angle_beta   90.00
_cell.angle_gamma   90.00
#
_symmetry.space_group_name_H-M   'P 1'
#
loop_
_entity.id
_entity.type
_entity.pdbx_description
1 polymer ?
#
loop_
_entity_poly.entity_id
_entity_poly.type
_entity_poly.pdbx_seq_one_letter_code
_entity_poly.pdbx_strand_id
1 'polypeptide(L)'
;MEVGSVTAGGDHTDRVITAGSPATVQQKPSYPDLYPEGLPRLSSLFFNDPVVQGFGGAYAGHVVIGSGLYSSTYFLTEAGEVDRTQSHNFRIGGGWGDATFLETSYPKDPDPWALVNHYSLRSNGTITRWDDKGGFGWTNPQSAGGFAAVKTMTLLSQTATYDTFLATTRGGALYTIRLPLASPMKPIVKRVRSATWQGFETLIAEKCGQYGTLLLGIDKDTGSGYLYAVGHANGAATVINGLGKVPATFADPVSFRRVLQPGDQPLLFGE
;
A
#
# COMPACT_ATOMS: atom_id res chain seq x y z
N MET A 1 -10.05 9.14 1.62
CA MET A 1 -9.22 7.94 1.49
C MET A 1 -9.99 6.84 0.82
N GLU A 2 -9.41 6.23 -0.21
CA GLU A 2 -9.95 5.04 -0.83
C GLU A 2 -9.11 3.80 -0.47
N VAL A 3 -9.79 2.76 -0.01
CA VAL A 3 -9.18 1.51 0.47
C VAL A 3 -9.73 0.37 -0.38
N GLY A 4 -8.82 -0.31 -1.06
CA GLY A 4 -9.14 -1.55 -1.75
C GLY A 4 -8.86 -2.76 -0.88
N SER A 5 -9.53 -3.87 -1.16
CA SER A 5 -9.31 -5.15 -0.52
C SER A 5 -9.51 -6.31 -1.48
N VAL A 6 -8.90 -7.44 -1.12
CA VAL A 6 -9.21 -8.74 -1.74
C VAL A 6 -9.93 -9.59 -0.70
N THR A 7 -11.15 -10.04 -1.02
CA THR A 7 -11.95 -10.90 -0.13
C THR A 7 -11.33 -12.30 -0.02
N ALA A 8 -11.79 -13.10 0.95
CA ALA A 8 -11.39 -14.51 1.03
C ALA A 8 -11.83 -15.32 -0.21
N GLY A 9 -12.91 -14.90 -0.87
CA GLY A 9 -13.40 -15.46 -2.14
C GLY A 9 -12.59 -15.02 -3.37
N GLY A 10 -11.64 -14.09 -3.21
CA GLY A 10 -10.82 -13.61 -4.32
C GLY A 10 -11.45 -12.47 -5.12
N ASP A 11 -12.45 -11.79 -4.57
CA ASP A 11 -13.06 -10.61 -5.18
C ASP A 11 -12.23 -9.37 -4.85
N HIS A 12 -12.18 -8.41 -5.78
CA HIS A 12 -11.67 -7.08 -5.48
C HIS A 12 -12.84 -6.21 -5.00
N THR A 13 -12.67 -5.52 -3.89
CA THR A 13 -13.66 -4.54 -3.40
C THR A 13 -12.97 -3.23 -3.06
N ASP A 14 -13.72 -2.13 -3.14
CA ASP A 14 -13.25 -0.82 -2.76
C ASP A 14 -14.23 -0.17 -1.78
N ARG A 15 -13.70 0.70 -0.91
CA ARG A 15 -14.51 1.59 -0.09
C ARG A 15 -13.87 2.96 0.04
N VAL A 16 -14.71 3.98 0.08
CA VAL A 16 -14.30 5.35 0.38
C VAL A 16 -14.58 5.62 1.84
N ILE A 17 -13.54 6.01 2.57
CA ILE A 17 -13.61 6.46 3.95
C ILE A 17 -13.41 7.97 3.96
N THR A 18 -14.42 8.67 4.49
CA THR A 18 -14.40 10.13 4.66
C THR A 18 -14.15 10.43 6.13
N ALA A 19 -13.03 11.09 6.40
CA ALA A 19 -12.68 11.57 7.74
C ALA A 19 -13.65 12.70 8.13
N GLY A 20 -14.53 12.42 9.09
CA GLY A 20 -15.52 13.33 9.63
C GLY A 20 -15.74 13.06 11.12
N SER A 21 -16.70 13.75 11.73
CA SER A 21 -17.12 13.50 13.11
C SER A 21 -18.64 13.29 13.16
N PRO A 22 -19.12 12.04 13.01
CA PRO A 22 -18.36 10.79 12.84
C PRO A 22 -17.80 10.59 11.42
N ALA A 23 -16.83 9.68 11.27
CA ALA A 23 -16.38 9.23 9.96
C ALA A 23 -17.50 8.48 9.22
N THR A 24 -17.50 8.54 7.89
CA THR A 24 -18.47 7.82 7.05
C THR A 24 -17.76 6.88 6.08
N VAL A 25 -18.48 5.83 5.67
CA VAL A 25 -17.98 4.82 4.73
C VAL A 25 -18.99 4.65 3.61
N GLN A 26 -18.50 4.70 2.37
CA GLN A 26 -19.25 4.38 1.17
C GLN A 26 -18.61 3.17 0.51
N GLN A 27 -19.38 2.08 0.38
CA GLN A 27 -18.95 0.92 -0.40
C GLN A 27 -18.97 1.26 -1.88
N LYS A 28 -17.99 0.74 -2.63
CA LYS A 28 -17.98 0.76 -4.09
C LYS A 28 -18.36 -0.61 -4.64
N PRO A 29 -18.63 -0.72 -5.96
CA PRO A 29 -18.83 -2.00 -6.61
C PRO A 29 -17.71 -2.99 -6.29
N SER A 30 -18.08 -4.26 -6.17
CA SER A 30 -17.16 -5.37 -6.04
C SER A 30 -17.03 -6.08 -7.39
N TYR A 31 -15.84 -6.56 -7.68
CA TYR A 31 -15.51 -7.29 -8.89
C TYR A 31 -15.17 -8.73 -8.52
N PRO A 32 -16.07 -9.69 -8.81
CA PRO A 32 -15.94 -11.05 -8.29
C PRO A 32 -14.89 -11.88 -9.02
N ASP A 33 -14.44 -12.96 -8.40
CA ASP A 33 -13.63 -14.03 -9.02
C ASP A 33 -12.37 -13.53 -9.75
N LEU A 34 -11.66 -12.54 -9.20
CA LEU A 34 -10.44 -12.01 -9.81
C LEU A 34 -9.20 -12.83 -9.45
N TYR A 35 -9.26 -13.50 -8.30
CA TYR A 35 -8.17 -14.31 -7.77
C TYR A 35 -8.68 -15.67 -7.27
N PRO A 36 -7.82 -16.72 -7.25
CA PRO A 36 -8.20 -17.99 -6.65
C PRO A 36 -8.50 -17.83 -5.15
N GLU A 37 -9.57 -18.44 -4.68
CA GLU A 37 -10.01 -18.37 -3.28
C GLU A 37 -8.90 -18.69 -2.28
N GLY A 38 -8.78 -17.87 -1.24
CA GLY A 38 -7.84 -18.07 -0.12
C GLY A 38 -6.34 -17.97 -0.46
N LEU A 39 -5.96 -17.71 -1.71
CA LEU A 39 -4.55 -17.63 -2.11
C LEU A 39 -3.92 -16.22 -2.06
N PRO A 40 -4.64 -15.11 -2.31
CA PRO A 40 -4.10 -13.76 -2.16
C PRO A 40 -3.66 -13.48 -0.72
N ARG A 41 -2.45 -12.92 -0.57
CA ARG A 41 -1.86 -12.66 0.75
C ARG A 41 -1.39 -11.23 0.94
N LEU A 42 -0.89 -10.61 -0.12
CA LEU A 42 -0.38 -9.24 -0.13
C LEU A 42 -0.75 -8.58 -1.44
N SER A 43 -0.85 -7.27 -1.40
CA SER A 43 -1.02 -6.43 -2.57
C SER A 43 -0.14 -5.20 -2.40
N SER A 44 0.40 -4.68 -3.50
CA SER A 44 0.82 -3.28 -3.56
C SER A 44 -0.41 -2.37 -3.57
N LEU A 45 -0.21 -1.06 -3.64
CA LEU A 45 -1.26 -0.18 -4.14
C LEU A 45 -1.80 -0.66 -5.49
N PHE A 46 -3.07 -0.37 -5.74
CA PHE A 46 -3.72 -0.51 -7.04
C PHE A 46 -4.12 0.87 -7.56
N PHE A 47 -3.96 1.08 -8.86
CA PHE A 47 -4.51 2.23 -9.55
C PHE A 47 -5.74 1.83 -10.38
N ASN A 48 -6.65 2.77 -10.61
CA ASN A 48 -7.80 2.65 -11.51
C ASN A 48 -7.80 3.83 -12.47
N ASP A 49 -7.35 3.61 -13.70
CA ASP A 49 -7.45 4.60 -14.78
C ASP A 49 -8.85 4.54 -15.39
N PRO A 50 -9.69 5.59 -15.22
CA PRO A 50 -11.05 5.58 -15.76
C PRO A 50 -11.11 6.01 -17.23
N VAL A 51 -10.00 6.47 -17.84
CA VAL A 51 -10.00 7.07 -19.19
C VAL A 51 -9.30 6.16 -20.19
N VAL A 52 -9.70 4.90 -20.23
CA VAL A 52 -9.18 3.94 -21.21
C VAL A 52 -10.18 3.81 -22.36
N GLN A 53 -9.77 4.22 -23.56
CA GLN A 53 -10.62 4.18 -24.74
C GLN A 53 -11.17 2.76 -25.00
N GLY A 54 -12.49 2.63 -25.08
CA GLY A 54 -13.20 1.35 -25.31
C GLY A 54 -13.46 0.53 -24.05
N PHE A 55 -13.15 1.06 -22.85
CA PHE A 55 -13.33 0.38 -21.56
C PHE A 55 -13.96 1.33 -20.53
N GLY A 56 -14.62 0.77 -19.52
CA GLY A 56 -15.14 1.50 -18.36
C GLY A 56 -14.09 1.83 -17.30
N GLY A 57 -12.86 1.32 -17.46
CA GLY A 57 -11.71 1.58 -16.61
C GLY A 57 -10.70 0.44 -16.63
N ALA A 58 -9.49 0.69 -16.14
CA ALA A 58 -8.43 -0.31 -16.01
C ALA A 58 -7.84 -0.29 -14.61
N TYR A 59 -7.78 -1.45 -13.98
CA TYR A 59 -7.18 -1.64 -12.67
C TYR A 59 -5.86 -2.37 -12.81
N ALA A 60 -4.82 -1.87 -12.16
CA ALA A 60 -3.53 -2.55 -12.16
C ALA A 60 -2.75 -2.37 -10.85
N GLY A 61 -1.98 -3.40 -10.52
CA GLY A 61 -1.15 -3.49 -9.33
C GLY A 61 -0.40 -4.82 -9.27
N HIS A 62 0.21 -5.10 -8.12
CA HIS A 62 0.93 -6.34 -7.89
C HIS A 62 0.32 -7.10 -6.72
N VAL A 63 0.16 -8.42 -6.88
CA VAL A 63 -0.44 -9.30 -5.87
C VAL A 63 0.47 -10.49 -5.62
N VAL A 64 0.60 -10.87 -4.35
CA VAL A 64 1.19 -12.16 -3.98
C VAL A 64 0.07 -13.18 -3.84
N ILE A 65 0.07 -14.17 -4.73
CA ILE A 65 -0.88 -15.30 -4.75
C ILE A 65 -0.09 -16.56 -4.39
N GLY A 66 -0.40 -17.14 -3.22
CA GLY A 66 0.41 -18.20 -2.63
C GLY A 66 1.85 -17.75 -2.38
N SER A 67 2.80 -18.29 -3.13
CA SER A 67 4.24 -17.93 -3.06
C SER A 67 4.75 -17.25 -4.33
N GLY A 68 3.87 -16.86 -5.26
CA GLY A 68 4.22 -16.15 -6.49
C GLY A 68 3.82 -14.68 -6.46
N LEU A 69 4.66 -13.82 -7.02
CA LEU A 69 4.32 -12.44 -7.34
C LEU A 69 3.72 -12.38 -8.75
N TYR A 70 2.62 -11.66 -8.88
CA TYR A 70 1.91 -11.44 -10.14
C TYR A 70 1.74 -9.95 -10.39
N SER A 71 1.92 -9.55 -11.65
CA SER A 71 1.34 -8.32 -12.18
C SER A 71 -0.12 -8.61 -12.48
N SER A 72 -1.01 -7.88 -11.82
CA SER A 72 -2.46 -8.09 -11.92
C SER A 72 -3.07 -6.89 -12.62
N THR A 73 -3.76 -7.15 -13.71
CA THR A 73 -4.47 -6.15 -14.50
C THR A 73 -5.83 -6.67 -14.88
N TYR A 74 -6.88 -5.86 -14.75
CA TYR A 74 -8.18 -6.16 -15.33
C TYR A 74 -8.85 -4.89 -15.84
N PHE A 75 -9.69 -5.05 -16.86
CA PHE A 75 -10.45 -3.96 -17.45
C PHE A 75 -11.92 -4.12 -17.11
N LEU A 76 -12.63 -3.00 -17.09
CA LEU A 76 -14.07 -2.99 -17.06
C LEU A 76 -14.60 -2.78 -18.48
N THR A 77 -15.72 -3.42 -18.81
CA THR A 77 -16.54 -3.06 -19.96
C THR A 77 -17.13 -1.66 -19.75
N GLU A 78 -17.63 -1.02 -20.80
CA GLU A 78 -18.33 0.28 -20.67
C GLU A 78 -19.59 0.20 -19.77
N ALA A 79 -20.11 -1.00 -19.54
CA ALA A 79 -21.21 -1.26 -18.59
C ALA A 79 -20.73 -1.38 -17.13
N GLY A 80 -19.42 -1.36 -16.87
CA GLY A 80 -18.83 -1.45 -15.53
C GLY A 80 -18.62 -2.87 -15.01
N GLU A 81 -18.77 -3.89 -15.86
CA GLU A 81 -18.49 -5.29 -15.52
C GLU A 81 -17.03 -5.65 -15.83
N VAL A 82 -16.46 -6.65 -15.16
CA VAL A 82 -15.10 -7.11 -15.49
C VAL A 82 -15.08 -7.72 -16.90
N ASP A 83 -14.27 -7.18 -17.78
CA ASP A 83 -13.94 -7.81 -19.06
C ASP A 83 -12.97 -8.98 -18.81
N ARG A 84 -13.53 -10.18 -18.75
CA ARG A 84 -12.78 -11.43 -18.49
C ARG A 84 -11.79 -11.76 -19.61
N THR A 85 -11.96 -11.22 -20.81
CA THR A 85 -11.03 -11.45 -21.93
C THR A 85 -9.77 -10.61 -21.82
N GLN A 86 -9.83 -9.50 -21.08
CA GLN A 86 -8.73 -8.57 -20.82
C GLN A 86 -8.24 -8.61 -19.35
N SER A 87 -8.69 -9.60 -18.57
CA SER A 87 -8.27 -9.78 -17.17
C SER A 87 -7.12 -10.77 -17.08
N HIS A 88 -5.99 -10.33 -16.50
CA HIS A 88 -4.75 -11.08 -16.47
C HIS A 88 -4.04 -10.99 -15.12
N ASN A 89 -3.53 -12.14 -14.68
CA ASN A 89 -2.56 -12.25 -13.59
C ASN A 89 -1.27 -12.85 -14.17
N PHE A 90 -0.36 -12.00 -14.61
CA PHE A 90 0.92 -12.41 -15.19
C PHE A 90 1.94 -12.69 -14.10
N ARG A 91 2.42 -13.92 -14.01
CA ARG A 91 3.41 -14.31 -13.00
C ARG A 91 4.75 -13.66 -13.30
N ILE A 92 5.24 -12.86 -12.36
CA ILE A 92 6.58 -12.24 -12.42
C ILE A 92 7.63 -13.23 -11.91
N GLY A 93 7.36 -13.89 -10.78
CA GLY A 93 8.35 -14.77 -10.17
C GLY A 93 7.85 -15.52 -8.94
N GLY A 94 8.62 -16.55 -8.54
CA GLY A 94 8.37 -17.33 -7.32
C GLY A 94 9.17 -16.84 -6.11
N GLY A 95 8.97 -17.51 -4.98
CA GLY A 95 9.74 -17.27 -3.77
C GLY A 95 9.27 -16.06 -2.96
N TRP A 96 7.98 -15.74 -2.97
CA TRP A 96 7.36 -14.64 -2.22
C TRP A 96 6.62 -15.10 -0.95
N GLY A 97 6.69 -16.39 -0.61
CA GLY A 97 5.88 -16.99 0.46
C GLY A 97 6.17 -16.44 1.87
N ASP A 98 7.36 -15.89 2.10
CA ASP A 98 7.77 -15.28 3.37
C ASP A 98 7.74 -13.74 3.32
N ALA A 99 7.24 -13.14 2.23
CA ALA A 99 6.95 -11.71 2.20
C ALA A 99 5.80 -11.38 3.17
N THR A 100 5.92 -10.22 3.80
CA THR A 100 4.97 -9.70 4.80
C THR A 100 4.47 -8.29 4.47
N PHE A 101 5.08 -7.64 3.48
CA PHE A 101 4.70 -6.35 2.96
C PHE A 101 5.07 -6.27 1.48
N LEU A 102 4.26 -5.57 0.71
CA LEU A 102 4.48 -5.24 -0.69
C LEU A 102 3.95 -3.84 -0.94
N GLU A 103 4.72 -2.98 -1.62
CA GLU A 103 4.24 -1.65 -1.99
C GLU A 103 4.95 -1.12 -3.23
N THR A 104 4.28 -0.22 -3.94
CA THR A 104 4.83 0.49 -5.10
C THR A 104 4.90 1.98 -4.79
N SER A 105 5.98 2.61 -5.22
CA SER A 105 6.22 4.04 -5.09
C SER A 105 6.40 4.69 -6.46
N TYR A 106 5.69 5.80 -6.66
CA TYR A 106 5.76 6.69 -7.81
C TYR A 106 6.32 8.03 -7.34
N PRO A 107 7.66 8.17 -7.18
CA PRO A 107 8.25 9.46 -6.86
C PRO A 107 7.86 10.48 -7.92
N LYS A 108 7.54 11.70 -7.50
CA LYS A 108 7.15 12.77 -8.42
C LYS A 108 8.34 13.18 -9.27
N ASP A 109 8.38 12.65 -10.48
CA ASP A 109 9.37 12.91 -11.50
C ASP A 109 8.64 13.35 -12.79
N PRO A 110 9.02 14.48 -13.42
CA PRO A 110 8.45 14.91 -14.69
C PRO A 110 8.82 14.00 -15.88
N ASP A 111 9.75 13.06 -15.72
CA ASP A 111 10.14 12.11 -16.77
C ASP A 111 9.01 11.09 -17.03
N PRO A 112 8.51 10.93 -18.27
CA PRO A 112 7.55 9.87 -18.61
C PRO A 112 8.10 8.45 -18.41
N TRP A 113 9.42 8.29 -18.26
CA TRP A 113 10.10 7.04 -17.89
C TRP A 113 10.49 6.97 -16.42
N ALA A 114 9.84 7.80 -15.58
CA ALA A 114 10.07 7.94 -14.16
C ALA A 114 10.30 6.58 -13.48
N LEU A 115 11.31 6.57 -12.61
CA LEU A 115 11.63 5.43 -11.79
C LEU A 115 10.45 5.10 -10.85
N VAL A 116 9.80 3.97 -11.08
CA VAL A 116 8.90 3.33 -10.13
C VAL A 116 9.74 2.48 -9.19
N ASN A 117 9.48 2.53 -7.89
CA ASN A 117 10.16 1.68 -6.93
C ASN A 117 9.18 0.67 -6.36
N HIS A 118 9.61 -0.59 -6.28
CA HIS A 118 8.84 -1.64 -5.62
C HIS A 118 9.55 -2.07 -4.35
N TYR A 119 8.78 -2.27 -3.30
CA TYR A 119 9.29 -2.60 -1.98
C TYR A 119 8.69 -3.90 -1.47
N SER A 120 9.51 -4.68 -0.79
CA SER A 120 9.04 -5.81 0.00
C SER A 120 9.73 -5.87 1.35
N LEU A 121 9.01 -6.36 2.37
CA LEU A 121 9.60 -6.80 3.64
C LEU A 121 9.44 -8.31 3.75
N ARG A 122 10.56 -8.99 3.99
CA ARG A 122 10.60 -10.42 4.29
C ARG A 122 10.43 -10.67 5.78
N SER A 123 9.92 -11.84 6.13
CA SER A 123 9.73 -12.28 7.52
C SER A 123 11.01 -12.26 8.36
N ASN A 124 12.18 -12.43 7.73
CA ASN A 124 13.49 -12.33 8.37
C ASN A 124 13.94 -10.88 8.65
N GLY A 125 13.16 -9.87 8.27
CA GLY A 125 13.48 -8.46 8.47
C GLY A 125 14.36 -7.83 7.40
N THR A 126 14.45 -8.45 6.22
CA THR A 126 15.09 -7.82 5.05
C THR A 126 14.08 -7.02 4.26
N ILE A 127 14.33 -5.72 4.12
CA ILE A 127 13.64 -4.86 3.18
C ILE A 127 14.43 -4.90 1.87
N THR A 128 13.73 -5.11 0.75
CA THR A 128 14.31 -5.00 -0.59
C THR A 128 13.53 -3.98 -1.41
N ARG A 129 14.26 -3.13 -2.12
CA ARG A 129 13.75 -2.23 -3.15
C ARG A 129 14.20 -2.71 -4.52
N TRP A 130 13.31 -2.69 -5.49
CA TRP A 130 13.62 -2.80 -6.91
C TRP A 130 13.27 -1.52 -7.63
N ASP A 131 14.01 -1.28 -8.70
CA ASP A 131 13.81 -0.18 -9.62
C ASP A 131 13.06 -0.73 -10.85
N ASP A 132 11.97 -0.08 -11.25
CA ASP A 132 11.27 -0.32 -12.52
C ASP A 132 11.26 1.00 -13.31
N LYS A 133 12.00 1.01 -14.42
CA LYS A 133 12.06 2.15 -15.33
C LYS A 133 11.34 1.76 -16.61
N GLY A 134 10.29 2.49 -16.95
CA GLY A 134 9.52 2.29 -18.19
C GLY A 134 8.80 0.95 -18.30
N GLY A 135 8.56 0.23 -17.20
CA GLY A 135 7.81 -1.02 -17.20
C GLY A 135 8.58 -2.23 -17.74
N PHE A 136 9.92 -2.12 -17.86
CA PHE A 136 10.76 -3.22 -18.33
C PHE A 136 11.04 -4.27 -17.24
N GLY A 137 10.43 -4.13 -16.07
CA GLY A 137 10.46 -5.10 -14.99
C GLY A 137 11.33 -4.68 -13.80
N TRP A 138 11.29 -5.51 -12.76
CA TRP A 138 11.89 -5.19 -11.47
C TRP A 138 13.39 -5.49 -11.50
N THR A 139 14.21 -4.44 -11.52
CA THR A 139 15.67 -4.51 -11.66
C THR A 139 16.39 -3.90 -10.46
N ASN A 140 17.72 -3.95 -10.46
CA ASN A 140 18.61 -3.30 -9.48
C ASN A 140 18.21 -3.50 -8.00
N PRO A 141 18.07 -4.75 -7.52
CA PRO A 141 17.65 -4.99 -6.13
C PRO A 141 18.64 -4.41 -5.12
N GLN A 142 18.16 -3.56 -4.23
CA GLN A 142 18.90 -3.05 -3.07
C GLN A 142 18.25 -3.57 -1.80
N SER A 143 19.02 -4.07 -0.84
CA SER A 143 18.48 -4.68 0.38
C SER A 143 19.13 -4.15 1.65
N ALA A 144 18.35 -4.10 2.72
CA ALA A 144 18.81 -3.79 4.06
C ALA A 144 18.13 -4.69 5.10
N GLY A 145 18.92 -5.27 6.00
CA GLY A 145 18.42 -6.09 7.11
C GLY A 145 18.14 -5.28 8.39
N GLY A 146 17.72 -5.98 9.45
CA GLY A 146 17.50 -5.39 10.77
C GLY A 146 16.04 -5.04 11.10
N PHE A 147 15.09 -5.39 10.23
CA PHE A 147 13.67 -5.04 10.37
C PHE A 147 12.80 -6.21 10.85
N ALA A 148 13.38 -7.23 11.48
CA ALA A 148 12.65 -8.44 11.91
C ALA A 148 11.57 -8.15 12.97
N ALA A 149 11.65 -7.00 13.64
CA ALA A 149 10.62 -6.54 14.58
C ALA A 149 9.41 -5.89 13.91
N VAL A 150 9.51 -5.46 12.64
CA VAL A 150 8.42 -4.78 11.92
C VAL A 150 7.27 -5.76 11.69
N LYS A 151 6.06 -5.34 12.09
CA LYS A 151 4.82 -6.09 11.94
C LYS A 151 4.12 -5.72 10.64
N THR A 152 3.96 -4.42 10.38
CA THR A 152 3.43 -3.87 9.13
C THR A 152 4.00 -2.48 8.90
N MET A 153 3.89 -1.99 7.67
CA MET A 153 4.33 -0.65 7.29
C MET A 153 3.46 -0.08 6.17
N THR A 154 3.51 1.22 5.97
CA THR A 154 2.86 1.93 4.86
C THR A 154 3.81 3.01 4.33
N LEU A 155 3.78 3.27 3.03
CA LEU A 155 4.51 4.39 2.45
C LEU A 155 3.88 5.70 2.97
N LEU A 156 4.71 6.64 3.43
CA LEU A 156 4.30 7.91 4.05
C LEU A 156 4.74 9.12 3.22
N SER A 157 5.92 9.03 2.59
CA SER A 157 6.48 10.12 1.79
C SER A 157 7.33 9.56 0.65
N GLN A 158 7.34 10.27 -0.48
CA GLN A 158 8.07 9.91 -1.68
C GLN A 158 8.83 11.13 -2.21
N THR A 159 10.13 10.97 -2.49
CA THR A 159 10.97 12.06 -2.99
C THR A 159 11.91 11.56 -4.08
N ALA A 160 12.56 12.48 -4.79
CA ALA A 160 13.55 12.13 -5.81
C ALA A 160 14.80 11.39 -5.26
N THR A 161 15.04 11.40 -3.94
CA THR A 161 16.26 10.82 -3.34
C THR A 161 16.01 9.77 -2.27
N TYR A 162 14.79 9.69 -1.74
CA TYR A 162 14.40 8.70 -0.74
C TYR A 162 12.89 8.55 -0.67
N ASP A 163 12.48 7.38 -0.19
CA ASP A 163 11.11 7.11 0.25
C ASP A 163 11.09 6.91 1.78
N THR A 164 9.97 7.22 2.41
CA THR A 164 9.79 7.03 3.85
C THR A 164 8.56 6.19 4.12
N PHE A 165 8.72 5.19 4.97
CA PHE A 165 7.65 4.35 5.49
C PHE A 165 7.35 4.68 6.95
N LEU A 166 6.09 4.54 7.33
CA LEU A 166 5.66 4.45 8.72
C LEU A 166 5.47 2.96 9.06
N ALA A 167 6.08 2.49 10.15
CA ALA A 167 6.13 1.07 10.49
C ALA A 167 5.78 0.81 11.95
N THR A 168 4.92 -0.19 12.20
CA THR A 168 4.68 -0.70 13.55
C THR A 168 5.61 -1.87 13.84
N THR A 169 5.97 -2.04 15.11
CA THR A 169 6.68 -3.24 15.56
C THR A 169 5.74 -4.19 16.29
N ARG A 170 6.12 -5.48 16.36
CA ARG A 170 5.41 -6.47 17.19
C ARG A 170 5.37 -6.08 18.68
N GLY A 171 6.36 -5.30 19.14
CA GLY A 171 6.39 -4.73 20.49
C GLY A 171 5.56 -3.45 20.68
N GLY A 172 4.90 -2.97 19.63
CA GLY A 172 3.94 -1.87 19.68
C GLY A 172 4.50 -0.47 19.48
N ALA A 173 5.79 -0.34 19.16
CA ALA A 173 6.37 0.95 18.81
C ALA A 173 6.03 1.35 17.37
N LEU A 174 6.06 2.66 17.11
CA LEU A 174 5.87 3.25 15.79
C LEU A 174 7.17 3.95 15.38
N TYR A 175 7.65 3.66 14.16
CA TYR A 175 8.87 4.22 13.60
C TYR A 175 8.62 4.79 12.22
N THR A 176 9.44 5.74 11.81
CA THR A 176 9.67 5.98 10.39
C THR A 176 10.94 5.30 9.92
N ILE A 177 10.92 4.83 8.68
CA ILE A 177 12.03 4.18 7.99
C ILE A 177 12.23 4.90 6.67
N ARG A 178 13.26 5.73 6.60
CA ARG A 178 13.67 6.42 5.37
C ARG A 178 14.65 5.55 4.60
N LEU A 179 14.31 5.23 3.36
CA LEU A 179 15.10 4.40 2.44
C LEU A 179 15.64 5.28 1.31
N PRO A 180 16.95 5.55 1.27
CA PRO A 180 17.57 6.25 0.15
C PRO A 180 17.36 5.50 -1.17
N LEU A 181 17.14 6.24 -2.26
CA LEU A 181 17.07 5.69 -3.62
C LEU A 181 18.46 5.38 -4.20
N ALA A 182 19.51 6.02 -3.67
CA ALA A 182 20.90 5.72 -4.03
C ALA A 182 21.40 4.38 -3.47
N SER A 183 22.42 3.82 -4.13
CA SER A 183 23.18 2.68 -3.61
C SER A 183 24.43 3.17 -2.85
N PRO A 184 24.76 2.59 -1.68
CA PRO A 184 24.01 1.57 -0.96
C PRO A 184 22.74 2.12 -0.30
N MET A 185 21.67 1.31 -0.29
CA MET A 185 20.44 1.63 0.46
C MET A 185 20.71 1.51 1.96
N LYS A 186 21.09 2.62 2.61
CA LYS A 186 21.33 2.71 4.06
C LYS A 186 20.13 3.34 4.76
N PRO A 187 19.25 2.56 5.42
CA PRO A 187 18.06 3.10 6.04
C PRO A 187 18.36 4.05 7.21
N ILE A 188 17.52 5.07 7.38
CA ILE A 188 17.51 5.93 8.56
C ILE A 188 16.20 5.70 9.30
N VAL A 189 16.30 5.32 10.58
CA VAL A 189 15.13 4.93 11.39
C VAL A 189 14.95 5.92 12.54
N LYS A 190 13.73 6.44 12.70
CA LYS A 190 13.38 7.35 13.81
C LYS A 190 12.17 6.84 14.56
N ARG A 191 12.24 6.83 15.90
CA ARG A 191 11.09 6.45 16.73
C ARG A 191 10.08 7.58 16.80
N VAL A 192 8.82 7.27 16.54
CA VAL A 192 7.68 8.19 16.60
C VAL A 192 6.87 8.00 17.89
N ARG A 193 6.56 6.75 18.24
CA ARG A 193 5.93 6.36 19.51
C ARG A 193 6.60 5.11 20.05
N SER A 194 6.62 4.95 21.37
CA SER A 194 7.23 3.81 22.04
C SER A 194 6.31 2.60 22.19
N ALA A 195 4.99 2.79 22.15
CA ALA A 195 4.00 1.75 22.41
C ALA A 195 2.64 2.10 21.78
N THR A 196 1.67 1.18 21.91
CA THR A 196 0.24 1.25 21.53
C THR A 196 -0.11 1.03 20.06
N TRP A 197 0.85 0.63 19.22
CA TRP A 197 0.63 0.38 17.79
C TRP A 197 0.64 -1.12 17.42
N GLN A 198 0.76 -2.02 18.41
CA GLN A 198 0.89 -3.46 18.16
C GLN A 198 -0.38 -4.10 17.60
N GLY A 199 -1.54 -3.49 17.81
CA GLY A 199 -2.84 -4.04 17.39
C GLY A 199 -3.14 -3.90 15.90
N PHE A 200 -2.30 -3.21 15.12
CA PHE A 200 -2.53 -3.04 13.69
C PHE A 200 -1.72 -4.03 12.85
N GLU A 201 -2.42 -4.84 12.05
CA GLU A 201 -1.85 -5.74 11.04
C GLU A 201 -1.72 -5.04 9.69
N THR A 202 -2.45 -3.96 9.45
CA THR A 202 -2.36 -3.20 8.21
C THR A 202 -2.42 -1.70 8.48
N LEU A 203 -1.51 -0.97 7.84
CA LEU A 203 -1.52 0.48 7.77
C LEU A 203 -1.78 0.90 6.31
N ILE A 204 -2.63 1.89 6.11
CA ILE A 204 -2.85 2.52 4.80
C ILE A 204 -2.78 4.02 4.98
N ALA A 205 -1.97 4.69 4.17
CA ALA A 205 -1.78 6.13 4.23
C ALA A 205 -2.23 6.81 2.93
N GLU A 206 -2.81 8.00 3.06
CA GLU A 206 -3.11 8.90 1.95
C GLU A 206 -2.74 10.33 2.35
N LYS A 207 -2.24 11.11 1.40
CA LYS A 207 -1.98 12.53 1.63
C LYS A 207 -3.28 13.25 2.02
N CYS A 208 -3.22 14.03 3.09
CA CYS A 208 -4.32 14.82 3.61
C CYS A 208 -3.88 16.28 3.79
N GLY A 209 -4.24 17.14 2.84
CA GLY A 209 -3.79 18.53 2.81
C GLY A 209 -2.33 18.66 2.37
N GLN A 210 -1.70 19.78 2.74
CA GLN A 210 -0.33 20.10 2.28
C GLN A 210 0.76 19.32 3.05
N TYR A 211 0.55 19.08 4.35
CA TYR A 211 1.58 18.55 5.26
C TYR A 211 1.10 17.35 6.10
N GLY A 212 -0.13 16.88 5.87
CA GLY A 212 -0.74 15.83 6.67
C GLY A 212 -0.89 14.53 5.89
N THR A 213 -0.98 13.45 6.65
CA THR A 213 -1.34 12.12 6.18
C THR A 213 -2.60 11.69 6.93
N LEU A 214 -3.60 11.24 6.19
CA LEU A 214 -4.68 10.45 6.76
C LEU A 214 -4.19 9.00 6.81
N LEU A 215 -4.13 8.43 8.01
CA LEU A 215 -3.67 7.07 8.26
C LEU A 215 -4.85 6.24 8.76
N LEU A 216 -5.04 5.08 8.14
CA LEU A 216 -5.92 4.02 8.63
C LEU A 216 -5.06 2.91 9.24
N GLY A 217 -5.31 2.58 10.50
CA GLY A 217 -4.84 1.35 11.13
C GLY A 217 -5.95 0.31 11.21
N ILE A 218 -5.71 -0.88 10.67
CA ILE A 218 -6.65 -2.00 10.69
C ILE A 218 -6.13 -3.06 11.67
N ASP A 219 -6.96 -3.34 12.67
CA ASP A 219 -6.84 -4.47 13.59
C ASP A 219 -7.67 -5.62 13.00
N LYS A 220 -6.97 -6.59 12.40
CA LYS A 220 -7.57 -7.77 11.74
C LYS A 220 -8.07 -8.80 12.75
N ASP A 221 -7.54 -8.81 13.97
CA ASP A 221 -8.01 -9.71 15.03
C ASP A 221 -9.45 -9.36 15.44
N THR A 222 -9.79 -8.07 15.43
CA THR A 222 -11.14 -7.56 15.76
C THR A 222 -11.94 -7.08 14.54
N GLY A 223 -11.33 -7.06 13.35
CA GLY A 223 -11.90 -6.49 12.13
C GLY A 223 -12.19 -4.98 12.22
N SER A 224 -11.52 -4.25 13.12
CA SER A 224 -11.77 -2.82 13.37
C SER A 224 -10.77 -1.92 12.67
N GLY A 225 -11.24 -0.80 12.12
CA GLY A 225 -10.39 0.26 11.54
C GLY A 225 -10.40 1.53 12.38
N TYR A 226 -9.27 2.21 12.51
CA TYR A 226 -9.12 3.48 13.23
C TYR A 226 -8.39 4.51 12.38
N LEU A 227 -8.94 5.74 12.33
CA LEU A 227 -8.35 6.83 11.58
C LEU A 227 -7.47 7.71 12.47
N TYR A 228 -6.39 8.21 11.86
CA TYR A 228 -5.47 9.16 12.46
C TYR A 228 -5.12 10.26 11.47
N ALA A 229 -5.09 11.50 11.94
CA ALA A 229 -4.41 12.58 11.23
C ALA A 229 -2.96 12.64 11.74
N VAL A 230 -2.02 12.35 10.84
CA VAL A 230 -0.58 12.33 11.13
C VAL A 230 0.04 13.57 10.48
N GLY A 231 0.74 14.37 11.26
CA GLY A 231 1.49 15.51 10.76
C GLY A 231 2.83 15.10 10.13
N HIS A 232 3.65 16.10 9.84
CA HIS A 232 5.03 15.90 9.38
C HIS A 232 5.84 15.04 10.35
N ALA A 233 6.59 14.08 9.82
CA ALA A 233 7.24 13.03 10.60
C ALA A 233 8.57 13.49 11.21
N ASN A 234 8.50 14.05 12.43
CA ASN A 234 9.65 14.56 13.18
C ASN A 234 9.97 13.72 14.44
N GLY A 235 10.10 12.40 14.29
CA GLY A 235 10.38 11.49 15.40
C GLY A 235 9.34 11.60 16.52
N ALA A 236 9.77 11.75 17.77
CA ALA A 236 8.84 11.83 18.90
C ALA A 236 7.92 13.06 18.85
N ALA A 237 8.31 14.12 18.12
CA ALA A 237 7.53 15.34 17.95
C ALA A 237 6.44 15.24 16.85
N THR A 238 6.37 14.12 16.10
CA THR A 238 5.29 13.91 15.12
C THR A 238 3.94 14.01 15.81
N VAL A 239 3.09 14.91 15.32
CA VAL A 239 1.70 15.03 15.76
C VAL A 239 0.89 13.86 15.21
N ILE A 240 0.14 13.17 16.07
CA ILE A 240 -0.78 12.10 15.68
C ILE A 240 -2.08 12.32 16.46
N ASN A 241 -3.13 12.69 15.75
CA ASN A 241 -4.46 12.90 16.31
C ASN A 241 -5.35 11.72 15.93
N GLY A 242 -5.89 11.01 16.92
CA GLY A 242 -6.89 9.97 16.69
C GLY A 242 -8.21 10.60 16.25
N LEU A 243 -8.75 10.13 15.13
CA LEU A 243 -10.05 10.57 14.58
C LEU A 243 -11.18 9.59 14.90
N GLY A 244 -10.86 8.49 15.59
CA GLY A 244 -11.81 7.50 16.08
C GLY A 244 -11.94 6.26 15.19
N LYS A 245 -12.87 5.39 15.59
CA LYS A 245 -13.16 4.13 14.90
C LYS A 245 -13.97 4.40 13.63
N VAL A 246 -13.61 3.73 12.54
CA VAL A 246 -14.36 3.73 11.28
C VAL A 246 -15.61 2.86 11.45
N PRO A 247 -16.81 3.30 11.04
CA PRO A 247 -18.03 2.50 11.13
C PRO A 247 -18.12 1.45 10.02
N ALA A 248 -17.12 0.57 9.93
CA ALA A 248 -17.06 -0.56 9.01
C ALA A 248 -16.22 -1.71 9.59
N THR A 249 -16.44 -2.91 9.07
CA THR A 249 -15.65 -4.10 9.38
C THR A 249 -14.61 -4.35 8.29
N PHE A 250 -13.40 -4.69 8.70
CA PHE A 250 -12.25 -4.98 7.84
C PHE A 250 -11.83 -6.44 8.02
N ALA A 251 -12.62 -7.36 7.48
CA ALA A 251 -12.40 -8.81 7.60
C ALA A 251 -11.58 -9.40 6.43
N ASP A 252 -11.33 -8.61 5.40
CA ASP A 252 -10.66 -9.09 4.19
C ASP A 252 -9.19 -9.44 4.46
N PRO A 253 -8.67 -10.55 3.90
CA PRO A 253 -7.30 -10.98 4.13
C PRO A 253 -6.27 -9.97 3.63
N VAL A 254 -6.58 -9.23 2.56
CA VAL A 254 -5.70 -8.22 1.96
C VAL A 254 -6.41 -6.89 1.93
N SER A 255 -5.72 -5.82 2.34
CA SER A 255 -6.18 -4.44 2.17
C SER A 255 -5.01 -3.60 1.67
N PHE A 256 -5.28 -2.67 0.78
CA PHE A 256 -4.27 -1.87 0.11
C PHE A 256 -4.80 -0.48 -0.21
N ARG A 257 -3.86 0.42 -0.54
CA ARG A 257 -4.16 1.76 -0.98
C ARG A 257 -4.68 1.74 -2.42
N ARG A 258 -5.74 2.50 -2.70
CA ARG A 258 -6.26 2.70 -4.06
C ARG A 258 -5.95 4.14 -4.51
N VAL A 259 -5.45 4.30 -5.72
CA VAL A 259 -5.24 5.61 -6.38
C VAL A 259 -5.95 5.65 -7.74
N LEU A 260 -6.16 6.85 -8.30
CA LEU A 260 -6.71 6.97 -9.66
C LEU A 260 -5.64 6.55 -10.67
N GLN A 261 -4.61 7.36 -10.89
CA GLN A 261 -3.53 7.03 -11.82
C GLN A 261 -2.19 6.81 -11.11
N PRO A 262 -1.22 6.14 -11.77
CA PRO A 262 0.16 6.13 -11.31
C PRO A 262 0.68 7.55 -11.02
N GLY A 263 1.21 7.77 -9.81
CA GLY A 263 1.68 9.10 -9.38
C GLY A 263 0.60 10.08 -8.93
N ASP A 264 -0.69 9.75 -9.10
CA ASP A 264 -1.78 10.55 -8.52
C ASP A 264 -1.82 10.45 -7.00
N GLN A 265 -2.30 11.53 -6.39
CA GLN A 265 -2.36 11.68 -4.94
C GLN A 265 -1.02 11.25 -4.32
N PRO A 266 0.12 11.82 -4.76
CA PRO A 266 1.41 11.41 -4.23
C PRO A 266 1.38 11.56 -2.72
N LEU A 267 2.08 10.67 -2.03
CA LEU A 267 2.26 10.81 -0.60
C LEU A 267 3.03 12.09 -0.28
N LEU A 268 3.29 12.36 0.99
CA LEU A 268 3.98 13.59 1.36
C LEU A 268 5.34 13.73 0.64
N PHE A 269 5.76 14.97 0.40
CA PHE A 269 7.09 15.26 -0.15
C PHE A 269 8.04 15.60 0.98
N GLY A 270 8.61 14.58 1.58
CA GLY A 270 9.53 14.69 2.71
C GLY A 270 8.89 14.45 4.06
N GLU A 271 9.79 14.31 5.03
CA GLU A 271 9.59 14.06 6.46
C GLU A 271 10.05 15.21 7.33
#